data_AF-A0A1H7MNE8-F1
#
_entry.id   AF-A0A1H7MNE8-F1
#
_cell.length_a   1.000
_cell.length_b   1.000
_cell.length_c   1.000
_cell.angle_alpha   90.00
_cell.angle_beta   90.00
_cell.angle_gamma   90.00
#
_symmetry.space_group_name_H-M   'P 1'
#
loop_
_entity.id
_entity.type
_entity.pdbx_description
1 polymer ?
#
loop_
_entity_poly.entity_id
_entity_poly.type
_entity_poly.pdbx_seq_one_letter_code
_entity_poly.pdbx_strand_id
1 'polypeptide(L)' 'MTTFDAIHQIGILKSQLAASDYKVIKIAEYKAAGMKAPYDINEVHAARQALRDEINELEELMPTLEEGGLC' A
#
# COMPACT_ATOMS: atom_id res chain seq x y z
N MET A 1 20.17 -5.77 9.77
CA MET A 1 18.85 -6.23 9.28
C MET A 1 19.06 -7.57 8.61
N THR A 2 18.36 -8.62 9.01
CA THR A 2 18.42 -9.91 8.30
C THR A 2 17.39 -9.94 7.17
N THR A 3 17.56 -10.82 6.18
CA THR A 3 16.58 -11.02 5.10
C THR A 3 15.20 -11.42 5.64
N PHE A 4 15.15 -12.18 6.74
CA PHE A 4 13.90 -12.54 7.41
C PHE A 4 13.17 -11.31 7.95
N ASP A 5 13.89 -10.37 8.57
CA ASP A 5 13.31 -9.14 9.11
C ASP A 5 12.70 -8.27 7.99
N ALA A 6 13.37 -8.19 6.84
CA ALA A 6 12.88 -7.44 5.68
C ALA A 6 11.60 -8.05 5.10
N ILE A 7 11.54 -9.38 4.92
CA ILE A 7 10.33 -10.08 4.44
C ILE A 7 9.16 -9.87 5.40
N HIS A 8 9.41 -9.99 6.71
CA HIS A 8 8.38 -9.78 7.72
C HIS A 8 7.85 -8.34 7.70
N GLN A 9 8.74 -7.35 7.59
CA GLN A 9 8.36 -5.94 7.49
C GLN A 9 7.54 -5.66 6.22
N ILE A 10 7.95 -6.18 5.06
CA ILE A 10 7.17 -6.08 3.82
C ILE A 10 5.76 -6.67 4.01
N GLY A 11 5.64 -7.81 4.69
CA GLY A 11 4.35 -8.42 5.01
C GLY A 11 3.46 -7.51 5.88
N ILE A 12 4.04 -6.85 6.88
CA ILE A 12 3.33 -5.88 7.72
C ILE A 12 2.86 -4.69 6.88
N LEU A 13 3.74 -4.10 6.07
CA LEU A 13 3.43 -2.93 5.24
C LEU A 13 2.34 -3.24 4.21
N LYS A 14 2.43 -4.40 3.54
CA LYS A 14 1.38 -4.88 2.62
C LYS A 14 0.04 -5.08 3.35
N SER A 15 0.06 -5.58 4.59
CA SER A 15 -1.14 -5.74 5.41
C SER A 15 -1.74 -4.38 5.80
N GLN A 16 -0.93 -3.38 6.13
CA GLN A 16 -1.39 -2.01 6.41
C GLN A 16 -1.99 -1.35 5.16
N LEU A 17 -1.36 -1.56 4.00
CA LEU A 17 -1.87 -1.07 2.72
C LEU A 17 -3.27 -1.66 2.46
N ALA A 18 -3.42 -2.98 2.57
CA ALA A 18 -4.71 -3.67 2.41
C ALA A 18 -5.77 -3.21 3.43
N ALA A 19 -5.39 -3.04 4.69
CA ALA A 19 -6.27 -2.55 5.74
C ALA A 19 -6.81 -1.13 5.47
N SER A 20 -6.19 -0.35 4.58
CA SER A 20 -6.64 0.99 4.20
C SER A 20 -7.43 1.05 2.88
N ASP A 21 -7.59 -0.06 2.15
CA ASP A 21 -8.25 -0.10 0.84
C ASP A 21 -9.71 0.39 0.90
N TYR A 22 -10.42 0.04 1.99
CA TYR A 22 -11.80 0.45 2.19
C TYR A 22 -11.98 1.97 2.20
N LYS A 23 -10.94 2.75 2.57
CA LYS A 23 -11.00 4.22 2.54
C LYS A 23 -11.11 4.73 1.12
N VAL A 24 -10.35 4.16 0.19
CA VAL A 24 -10.41 4.49 -1.24
C VAL A 24 -11.77 4.12 -1.81
N ILE A 25 -12.27 2.91 -1.49
CA ILE A 25 -13.60 2.45 -1.90
C ILE A 25 -14.68 3.43 -1.40
N LYS A 26 -14.65 3.78 -0.12
CA LYS A 26 -15.63 4.70 0.47
C LYS A 26 -15.58 6.10 -0.15
N ILE A 27 -14.40 6.62 -0.45
CA ILE A 27 -14.29 7.90 -1.17
C ILE A 27 -14.94 7.79 -2.56
N ALA A 28 -14.67 6.72 -3.30
CA ALA A 28 -15.24 6.50 -4.63
C ALA A 28 -16.77 6.37 -4.59
N GLU A 29 -17.30 5.60 -3.65
CA GLU A 29 -18.75 5.45 -3.41
C GLU A 29 -19.42 6.79 -3.14
N TYR A 30 -18.87 7.59 -2.22
CA TYR A 30 -19.44 8.89 -1.86
C TYR A 30 -19.36 9.87 -3.02
N LYS A 31 -18.25 9.89 -3.75
CA LYS A 31 -18.09 10.73 -4.95
C LYS A 31 -19.11 10.35 -6.02
N ALA A 32 -19.35 9.06 -6.26
CA ALA A 32 -20.35 8.58 -7.20
C ALA A 32 -21.79 8.94 -6.77
N ALA A 33 -22.06 8.94 -5.46
CA ALA A 33 -23.33 9.36 -4.88
C ALA A 33 -23.52 10.89 -4.81
N GLY A 34 -22.54 11.70 -5.25
CA GLY A 34 -22.57 13.16 -5.11
C GLY A 34 -22.47 13.64 -3.65
N MET A 35 -22.00 12.77 -2.75
CA MET A 35 -21.85 13.04 -1.33
C MET A 35 -20.42 13.48 -1.00
N LYS A 36 -20.26 14.26 0.08
CA LYS A 36 -18.95 14.60 0.62
C LYS A 36 -18.33 13.37 1.27
N ALA A 37 -17.18 12.92 0.76
CA ALA A 37 -16.46 11.78 1.31
C ALA A 37 -16.01 12.02 2.76
N PRO A 38 -15.99 10.98 3.62
CA PRO A 38 -15.56 11.08 5.02
C PRO A 38 -14.04 11.13 5.19
N TYR A 39 -13.27 10.94 4.12
CA TYR A 39 -11.81 10.96 4.10
C TYR A 39 -11.32 11.85 2.96
N ASP A 40 -10.16 12.49 3.15
CA ASP A 40 -9.49 13.21 2.07
C ASP A 40 -8.71 12.22 1.18
N ILE A 41 -8.97 12.28 -0.12
CA ILE A 41 -8.31 11.39 -1.09
C ILE A 41 -6.81 11.65 -1.21
N ASN A 42 -6.36 12.89 -1.06
CA ASN A 42 -4.95 13.24 -1.13
C ASN A 42 -4.20 12.73 0.10
N GLU A 43 -4.79 12.85 1.30
CA GLU A 43 -4.20 12.29 2.52
C GLU A 43 -4.13 10.76 2.46
N VAL A 44 -5.22 10.11 2.04
CA VAL A 44 -5.26 8.65 1.88
C VAL A 44 -4.26 8.19 0.82
N HIS A 45 -4.14 8.92 -0.29
CA HIS A 45 -3.19 8.60 -1.35
C HIS A 45 -1.75 8.76 -0.87
N ALA A 46 -1.40 9.89 -0.23
CA ALA A 46 -0.07 10.15 0.29
C ALA A 46 0.37 9.09 1.32
N ALA A 47 -0.50 8.74 2.28
CA ALA A 47 -0.20 7.71 3.26
C ALA A 47 0.03 6.33 2.61
N ARG A 48 -0.80 5.98 1.61
CA ARG A 48 -0.64 4.73 0.86
C ARG A 48 0.60 4.73 -0.03
N GLN A 49 1.00 5.88 -0.56
CA GLN A 49 2.20 6.00 -1.38
C GLN A 49 3.46 5.81 -0.52
N ALA A 50 3.52 6.42 0.66
CA ALA A 50 4.63 6.22 1.59
C ALA A 50 4.83 4.74 1.96
N LEU A 51 3.75 3.98 2.18
CA LEU A 51 3.82 2.54 2.42
C LEU A 51 4.39 1.78 1.21
N ARG A 52 4.01 2.16 -0.01
CA ARG A 52 4.53 1.55 -1.24
C ARG A 52 6.00 1.88 -1.46
N ASP A 53 6.38 3.12 -1.17
CA ASP A 53 7.77 3.55 -1.29
C ASP A 53 8.65 2.73 -0.34
N GLU A 54 8.24 2.54 0.93
CA GLU A 54 8.96 1.70 1.89
C GLU A 54 8.99 0.22 1.46
N ILE A 55 7.89 -0.32 0.92
CA ILE A 55 7.88 -1.68 0.37
C ILE A 55 8.88 -1.82 -0.77
N ASN A 56 8.88 -0.88 -1.72
CA ASN A 56 9.76 -0.91 -2.88
C ASN A 56 11.24 -0.80 -2.46
N GLU A 57 11.55 0.09 -1.52
CA GLU A 57 12.90 0.22 -0.97
C GLU A 57 13.37 -1.09 -0.32
N LEU A 58 12.52 -1.73 0.48
CA LEU A 58 12.85 -3.02 1.11
C LEU A 58 12.98 -4.15 0.10
N GLU A 59 12.14 -4.17 -0.95
CA GLU A 59 12.20 -5.15 -2.03
C GLU A 59 13.46 -4.99 -2.90
N GLU A 60 13.89 -3.76 -3.18
CA GLU A 60 15.10 -3.46 -3.96
C GLU A 60 16.39 -3.82 -3.20
N LEU A 61 16.35 -3.71 -1.86
CA LEU A 61 17.45 -4.17 -0.98
C LEU A 61 17.52 -5.70 -0.86
N MET A 62 16.50 -6.43 -1.33
CA MET A 62 16.55 -7.89 -1.43
C MET A 62 17.04 -8.30 -2.82
N PRO A 63 18.03 -9.20 -2.93
CA PRO A 63 18.43 -9.71 -4.24
C PRO A 63 17.24 -10.41 -4.89
N THR A 64 16.92 -10.04 -6.13
CA THR A 64 15.84 -10.65 -6.89
C THR A 64 16.15 -12.14 -7.09
N LEU A 65 15.37 -13.00 -6.43
CA LEU A 65 15.07 -14.30 -7.02
C LEU A 65 13.91 -14.05 -7.97
N GLU A 66 14.20 -13.53 -9.16
CA GLU A 66 13.20 -13.43 -10.22
C GLU A 66 12.69 -14.84 -10.52
N GLU A 67 11.37 -15.03 -10.41
CA GLU A 67 10.51 -15.41 -11.53
C GLU A 67 9.03 -15.22 -11.12
N GLY A 68 8.25 -14.56 -11.98
CA GLY A 68 6.78 -14.58 -11.91
C GLY A 68 6.08 -13.22 -11.74
N GLY A 69 6.53 -12.20 -12.47
CA GLY A 69 5.69 -11.02 -12.72
C GLY A 69 4.42 -11.43 -13.47
N LEU A 70 3.28 -11.39 -12.77
CA LEU A 70 1.96 -11.48 -13.39
C LEU A 70 1.56 -10.07 -13.84
N CYS A 71 1.83 -9.77 -15.11
CA CYS A 71 1.00 -8.81 -15.85
C CYS A 71 -0.33 -9.48 -16.23
#